data_AF-A0A2V8FB70-F1
#
_entry.id   AF-A0A2V8FB70-F1
#
_cell.length_a   1.000
_cell.length_b   1.000
_cell.length_c   1.000
_cell.angle_alpha   90.00
_cell.angle_beta   90.00
_cell.angle_gamma   90.00
#
_symmetry.space_group_name_H-M   'P 1'
#
loop_
_entity.id
_entity.type
_entity.pdbx_description
1 polymer ?
#
loop_
_entity_poly.entity_id
_entity_poly.type
_entity_poly.pdbx_seq_one_letter_code
_entity_poly.pdbx_strand_id
1 'polypeptide(L)'
;MRDRWTSRAVLLALTVLSSLPLVIWSPDISLAAAERKSDLSTASPESVGVSSERLRRLDAGMKGLVDEGKLAGIVTLLARHGKVVHFSAA
;
A
#
# COMPACT_ATOMS: atom_id res chain seq x y z
N MET A 1 -32.68 35.75 -64.33
CA MET A 1 -33.35 36.57 -63.30
C MET A 1 -32.84 36.04 -61.97
N ARG A 2 -31.62 36.35 -61.48
CA ARG A 2 -31.04 37.66 -61.15
C ARG A 2 -32.12 38.61 -60.64
N ASP A 3 -32.25 38.96 -59.37
CA ASP A 3 -31.42 38.78 -58.18
C ASP A 3 -32.40 38.67 -56.99
N ARG A 4 -31.94 38.29 -55.79
CA ARG A 4 -31.83 39.23 -54.67
C ARG A 4 -31.39 38.48 -53.43
N TRP A 5 -30.55 39.14 -52.65
CA TRP A 5 -30.43 38.94 -51.21
C TRP A 5 -29.41 37.92 -50.74
N THR A 6 -28.16 38.17 -51.11
CA THR A 6 -26.96 37.95 -50.30
C THR A 6 -26.96 38.67 -48.94
N SER A 7 -28.13 39.01 -48.39
CA SER A 7 -28.25 39.75 -47.11
C SER A 7 -29.31 39.16 -46.19
N ARG A 8 -29.57 37.86 -46.35
CA ARG A 8 -30.05 36.98 -45.29
C ARG A 8 -28.86 36.38 -44.55
N ALA A 9 -27.83 37.19 -44.29
CA ALA A 9 -27.67 37.67 -42.94
C ALA A 9 -27.86 36.53 -41.93
N VAL A 10 -26.77 35.80 -41.73
CA VAL A 10 -26.04 35.93 -40.46
C VAL A 10 -26.73 35.32 -39.24
N LEU A 11 -27.89 34.66 -39.37
CA LEU A 11 -28.71 34.28 -38.22
C LEU A 11 -28.99 32.80 -38.00
N LEU A 12 -28.15 31.88 -38.47
CA LEU A 12 -28.18 30.50 -37.97
C LEU A 12 -26.73 30.02 -37.80
N ALA A 13 -26.07 30.39 -36.70
CA ALA A 13 -26.16 29.63 -35.47
C ALA A 13 -25.88 28.12 -35.68
N LEU A 14 -24.75 27.79 -36.33
CA LEU A 14 -24.14 26.47 -36.14
C LEU A 14 -23.33 26.52 -34.85
N THR A 15 -24.12 26.37 -33.79
CA THR A 15 -23.76 26.20 -32.41
C THR A 15 -22.62 25.19 -32.28
N VAL A 16 -21.45 25.75 -31.97
CA VAL A 16 -20.60 25.35 -30.86
C VAL A 16 -20.50 23.84 -30.65
N LEU A 17 -19.36 23.33 -31.10
CA LEU A 17 -18.68 22.10 -30.70
C LEU A 17 -18.37 22.09 -29.18
N SER A 18 -19.39 22.20 -28.34
CA SER A 18 -19.31 22.27 -26.86
C SER A 18 -20.07 21.11 -26.23
N SER A 19 -19.65 19.89 -26.51
CA SER A 19 -20.15 18.67 -25.85
C SER A 19 -18.98 17.70 -25.86
N LEU A 20 -18.28 17.36 -24.77
CA LEU A 20 -18.40 17.55 -23.34
C LEU A 20 -16.95 17.66 -22.80
N PRO A 21 -16.68 18.50 -21.78
CA PRO A 21 -16.21 17.87 -20.55
C PRO A 21 -16.68 18.64 -19.32
N LEU A 22 -17.73 18.14 -18.66
CA LEU A 22 -18.10 18.56 -17.31
C LEU A 22 -17.86 17.44 -16.28
N VAL A 23 -16.83 16.62 -16.50
CA VAL A 23 -16.28 15.68 -15.51
C VAL A 23 -14.94 16.22 -15.00
N ILE A 24 -14.86 17.51 -14.70
CA ILE A 24 -13.63 18.17 -14.22
C ILE A 24 -13.84 18.83 -12.84
N TRP A 25 -15.05 18.79 -12.28
CA TRP A 25 -15.37 19.46 -11.00
C TRP A 25 -15.83 18.52 -9.89
N SER A 26 -15.16 17.37 -9.77
CA SER A 26 -15.32 16.49 -8.62
C SER A 26 -13.98 16.41 -7.89
N PRO A 27 -13.71 17.30 -6.91
CA PRO A 27 -12.42 17.31 -6.22
C PRO A 27 -12.22 16.12 -5.26
N ASP A 28 -13.15 15.18 -5.13
CA ASP A 28 -12.99 14.09 -4.16
C ASP A 28 -13.52 12.75 -4.68
N ILE A 29 -12.75 12.12 -5.58
CA ILE A 29 -12.78 10.66 -5.69
C ILE A 29 -11.92 10.14 -4.54
N SER A 30 -12.51 10.01 -3.35
CA SER A 30 -11.87 9.30 -2.24
C SER A 30 -11.83 7.81 -2.59
N LEU A 31 -10.72 7.38 -3.16
CA LEU A 31 -10.35 5.97 -3.18
C LEU A 31 -10.01 5.63 -1.73
N ALA A 32 -11.01 5.18 -0.96
CA ALA A 32 -10.77 4.61 0.35
C ALA A 32 -9.73 3.50 0.18
N ALA A 33 -8.48 3.81 0.47
CA ALA A 33 -7.42 2.81 0.55
C ALA A 33 -7.91 1.86 1.64
N ALA A 34 -8.19 0.62 1.27
CA ALA A 34 -8.52 -0.39 2.25
C ALA A 34 -7.33 -0.47 3.21
N GLU A 35 -7.50 0.09 4.41
CA GLU A 35 -6.54 0.00 5.50
C GLU A 35 -6.36 -1.48 5.81
N ARG A 36 -5.33 -2.09 5.23
CA ARG A 36 -4.88 -3.43 5.62
C ARG A 36 -4.23 -3.28 6.98
N LYS A 37 -5.04 -3.27 8.04
CA LYS A 37 -4.56 -3.31 9.41
C LYS A 37 -3.80 -4.63 9.60
N SER A 38 -2.47 -4.58 9.47
CA SER A 38 -1.59 -5.69 9.83
C SER A 38 -1.48 -5.73 11.34
N ASP A 39 -2.48 -6.30 11.99
CA ASP A 39 -2.45 -6.55 13.42
C ASP A 39 -1.47 -7.71 13.67
N LEU A 40 -0.22 -7.36 14.01
CA LEU A 40 0.85 -8.31 14.27
C LEU A 40 0.68 -8.92 15.67
N SER A 41 -0.35 -9.75 15.83
CA SER A 41 -0.57 -10.54 17.04
C SER A 41 0.62 -11.47 17.32
N THR A 42 0.92 -11.73 18.59
CA THR A 42 1.91 -12.73 18.98
C THR A 42 1.31 -14.14 18.93
N ALA A 43 2.11 -15.13 18.57
CA ALA A 43 1.68 -16.52 18.49
C ALA A 43 2.78 -17.48 18.90
N SER A 44 2.40 -18.66 19.41
CA SER A 44 3.39 -19.70 19.69
C SER A 44 4.04 -20.19 18.39
N PRO A 45 5.34 -20.56 18.43
CA PRO A 45 6.03 -21.09 17.25
C PRO A 45 5.31 -22.25 16.60
N GLU A 46 4.80 -23.20 17.39
CA GLU A 46 4.14 -24.40 16.90
C GLU A 46 2.86 -24.06 16.12
N SER A 47 2.10 -23.05 16.57
CA SER A 47 0.83 -22.65 15.94
C SER A 47 1.00 -22.13 14.50
N VAL A 48 2.21 -21.71 14.15
CA VAL A 48 2.57 -21.26 12.80
C VAL A 48 3.57 -22.21 12.14
N GLY A 49 3.76 -23.42 12.66
CA GLY A 49 4.63 -24.44 12.07
C GLY A 49 6.13 -24.15 12.21
N VAL A 50 6.53 -23.39 13.23
CA VAL A 50 7.92 -23.18 13.64
C VAL A 50 8.21 -24.08 14.85
N SER A 51 9.37 -24.74 14.86
CA SER A 51 9.78 -25.57 15.99
C SER A 51 10.40 -24.68 17.08
N SER A 52 9.84 -24.68 18.29
CA SER A 52 10.44 -23.97 19.44
C SER A 52 11.86 -24.44 19.75
N GLU A 53 12.14 -25.73 19.57
CA GLU A 53 13.50 -26.28 19.80
C GLU A 53 14.53 -25.66 18.84
N ARG A 54 14.20 -25.58 17.54
CA ARG A 54 15.10 -24.95 16.56
C ARG A 54 15.19 -23.45 16.76
N LEU A 55 14.09 -22.80 17.12
CA LEU A 55 14.06 -21.37 17.41
C LEU A 55 14.94 -21.03 18.62
N ARG A 56 14.94 -21.86 19.66
CA ARG A 56 15.82 -21.69 20.82
C ARG A 56 17.31 -21.81 20.46
N ARG A 57 17.66 -22.72 19.55
CA ARG A 57 19.04 -22.85 19.05
C ARG A 57 19.46 -21.63 18.22
N LEU A 58 18.55 -21.08 17.42
CA LEU A 58 18.79 -19.84 16.68
C LEU A 58 19.07 -18.69 17.64
N ASP A 59 18.20 -18.49 18.63
CA ASP A 59 18.34 -17.42 19.63
C ASP A 59 19.67 -17.51 20.40
N ALA A 60 20.03 -18.71 20.85
CA ALA A 60 21.32 -18.96 21.50
C ALA A 60 22.51 -18.65 20.59
N GLY A 61 22.43 -19.02 19.29
CA GLY A 61 23.46 -18.69 18.32
C GLY A 61 23.61 -17.18 18.07
N MET A 62 22.49 -16.46 17.98
CA MET A 62 22.50 -14.99 17.81
C MET A 62 23.09 -14.29 19.03
N LYS A 63 22.68 -14.71 20.24
CA LYS A 63 23.26 -14.20 21.48
C LYS A 63 24.76 -14.52 21.60
N GLY A 64 25.18 -15.72 21.18
CA GLY A 64 26.58 -16.12 21.16
C GLY A 64 27.48 -15.17 20.36
N LEU A 65 26.98 -14.59 19.26
CA LEU A 65 27.74 -13.61 18.48
C LEU A 65 28.01 -12.31 19.26
N VAL A 66 27.09 -11.91 20.13
CA VAL A 66 27.29 -10.75 21.01
C VAL A 66 28.21 -11.11 22.16
N ASP A 67 28.00 -12.27 22.79
CA ASP A 67 28.80 -12.76 23.91
C ASP A 67 30.28 -12.97 23.50
N GLU A 68 30.52 -13.39 22.26
CA GLU A 68 31.86 -13.53 21.67
C GLU A 68 32.49 -12.18 21.24
N GLY A 69 31.77 -11.06 21.41
CA GLY A 69 32.22 -9.72 21.01
C GLY A 69 32.30 -9.51 19.50
N LYS A 70 31.71 -10.40 18.70
CA LYS A 70 31.66 -10.27 17.24
C LYS A 70 30.63 -9.23 16.79
N LEU A 71 29.60 -9.02 17.59
CA LEU A 71 28.59 -7.98 17.41
C LEU A 71 28.49 -7.15 18.70
N ALA A 72 28.30 -5.84 18.58
CA ALA A 72 28.05 -4.98 19.73
C ALA A 72 26.64 -5.17 20.33
N GLY A 73 25.74 -5.78 19.57
CA GLY A 73 24.37 -6.14 19.94
C GLY A 73 23.59 -6.65 18.73
N ILE A 74 22.45 -7.31 18.98
CA ILE A 74 21.57 -7.82 17.93
C ILE A 74 20.10 -7.77 18.37
N VAL A 75 19.20 -7.49 17.42
CA VAL A 75 17.74 -7.61 17.61
C VAL A 75 17.22 -8.61 16.59
N THR A 76 16.49 -9.63 17.05
CA THR A 76 15.90 -10.67 16.20
C THR A 76 14.38 -10.58 16.28
N LEU A 77 13.73 -10.39 15.12
CA LEU A 77 12.28 -10.45 14.98
C LEU A 77 11.91 -11.55 13.96
N LEU A 78 11.12 -12.53 14.39
CA LEU A 78 10.57 -13.57 13.51
C LEU A 78 9.06 -13.42 13.43
N ALA A 79 8.54 -13.23 12.22
CA ALA A 79 7.11 -13.21 11.94
C ALA A 79 6.74 -14.25 10.88
N ARG A 80 5.62 -14.94 11.08
CA ARG A 80 5.07 -15.91 10.11
C ARG A 80 3.55 -15.87 10.13
N HIS A 81 2.93 -15.92 8.95
CA HIS A 81 1.47 -15.83 8.78
C HIS A 81 0.86 -14.57 9.43
N GLY A 82 1.56 -13.45 9.35
CA GLY A 82 1.12 -12.18 9.94
C GLY A 82 1.17 -12.14 11.47
N LYS A 83 1.84 -13.11 12.12
CA LYS A 83 1.98 -13.17 13.57
C LYS A 83 3.45 -13.11 13.98
N VAL A 84 3.74 -12.43 15.08
CA VAL A 84 5.08 -12.41 15.68
C VAL A 84 5.27 -13.68 16.49
N VAL A 85 6.34 -14.39 16.19
CA VAL A 85 6.68 -15.70 16.75
C VAL A 85 7.80 -15.59 17.77
N HIS A 86 8.76 -14.70 17.50
CA HIS A 86 9.93 -14.47 18.34
C HIS A 86 10.34 -13.01 18.26
N PHE A 87 10.71 -12.45 19.41
CA PHE A 87 11.34 -11.14 19.51
C PHE A 87 12.37 -11.18 20.64
N SER A 88 13.63 -10.93 20.32
CA SER A 88 14.71 -10.86 21.31
C SER A 88 15.73 -9.76 20.97
N ALA A 89 16.43 -9.30 21.99
CA ALA A 89 17.56 -8.40 21.89
C ALA A 89 18.70 -8.92 22.79
N ALA A 90 19.93 -8.85 22.31
CA ALA A 90 21.13 -9.27 23.03
C ALA A 90 22.26 -8.28 22.80
#